data_AF-N6T677-F1
#
_entry.id   AF-N6T677-F1
#
_cell.length_a   1.000
_cell.length_b   1.000
_cell.length_c   1.000
_cell.angle_alpha   90.00
_cell.angle_beta   90.00
_cell.angle_gamma   90.00
#
_symmetry.space_group_name_H-M   'P 1'
#
loop_
_entity.id
_entity.type
_entity.pdbx_description
1 polymer ?
#
loop_
_entity_poly.entity_id
_entity_poly.type
_entity_poly.pdbx_seq_one_letter_code
_entity_poly.pdbx_strand_id
1 'polypeptide(L)' 'MRQWTKGILIINGFVLGRYARIGPQQCLYLPSPLLHVGRNEIIIFEHYEASDSIRFTSDQIWETI' A
#
# COMPACT_ATOMS: atom_id res chain seq x y z
N MET A 1 4.40 -0.76 2.78
CA MET A 1 5.09 -0.35 1.53
C MET A 1 6.62 -0.32 1.64
N ARG A 2 7.25 -0.74 2.76
CA ARG A 2 8.72 -0.73 2.95
C ARG A 2 9.55 -1.43 1.85
N GLN A 3 9.02 -2.51 1.27
CA GLN A 3 9.70 -3.24 0.17
C GLN A 3 9.49 -2.60 -1.21
N TRP A 4 8.65 -1.58 -1.31
CA TRP A 4 8.31 -0.86 -2.54
C TRP A 4 9.06 0.48 -2.58
N THR A 5 9.06 1.19 -3.71
CA THR A 5 9.87 2.41 -3.87
C THR A 5 9.01 3.66 -3.95
N LYS A 6 8.14 3.81 -4.95
CA LYS A 6 7.22 4.94 -5.04
C LYS A 6 6.07 4.64 -5.97
N GLY A 7 4.85 4.94 -5.56
CA GLY A 7 3.70 4.61 -6.39
C GLY A 7 2.36 4.98 -5.78
N ILE A 8 1.31 4.37 -6.33
CA ILE A 8 -0.05 4.41 -5.79
C ILE A 8 -0.58 3.00 -5.55
N LEU A 9 -1.36 2.84 -4.49
CA LEU A 9 -2.07 1.61 -4.16
C LEU A 9 -3.56 1.81 -4.44
N ILE A 10 -4.18 0.86 -5.11
CA ILE A 10 -5.60 0.84 -5.47
C ILE A 10 -6.21 -0.44 -4.90
N ILE A 11 -7.34 -0.32 -4.21
CA ILE A 11 -8.09 -1.44 -3.63
C ILE A 11 -9.52 -1.39 -4.18
N ASN A 12 -9.96 -2.47 -4.84
CA ASN A 12 -11.30 -2.58 -5.42
C ASN A 12 -11.72 -1.33 -6.23
N GLY A 13 -10.80 -0.84 -7.09
CA GLY A 13 -11.02 0.36 -7.91
C GLY A 13 -10.87 1.71 -7.19
N PHE A 14 -10.66 1.73 -5.86
CA PHE A 14 -10.46 2.96 -5.10
C PHE A 14 -8.97 3.27 -4.88
N VAL A 15 -8.52 4.49 -5.21
CA VAL A 15 -7.14 4.95 -4.98
C VAL A 15 -6.94 5.19 -3.47
N LEU A 16 -6.20 4.29 -2.82
CA LEU A 16 -5.97 4.35 -1.37
C LEU A 16 -4.98 5.46 -0.99
N GLY A 17 -4.01 5.72 -1.86
CA GLY A 17 -3.04 6.80 -1.66
C GLY A 17 -1.70 6.54 -2.32
N ARG A 18 -0.78 7.48 -2.09
CA ARG A 18 0.59 7.43 -2.59
C ARG A 18 1.50 6.87 -1.50
N TYR A 19 2.50 6.08 -1.88
CA TYR A 19 3.58 5.68 -1.00
C TYR A 19 4.93 6.13 -1.57
N ALA A 20 5.89 6.35 -0.69
CA ALA A 20 7.28 6.64 -1.06
C ALA A 20 8.21 6.09 0.02
N ARG A 21 9.26 5.37 -0.39
CA ARG A 21 10.20 4.75 0.55
C ARG A 21 10.91 5.76 1.43
N ILE A 22 11.09 7.01 0.94
CA ILE A 22 11.70 8.10 1.71
C ILE A 22 10.98 8.38 3.04
N GLY A 23 9.71 7.99 3.18
CA GLY A 23 8.97 8.10 4.44
C GLY A 23 8.47 9.52 4.76
N PRO A 24 8.08 9.79 6.02
CA PRO A 24 8.11 8.85 7.14
C PRO A 24 7.01 7.78 7.05
N GLN A 25 5.93 7.99 6.30
CA GLN A 25 4.82 7.04 6.23
C GLN A 25 5.20 5.79 5.42
N GLN A 26 5.16 4.61 6.04
CA GLN A 26 5.54 3.34 5.39
C GLN A 26 4.37 2.35 5.18
N CYS A 27 3.15 2.72 5.57
CA CYS A 27 1.92 1.97 5.29
C CYS A 27 0.76 2.91 4.97
N LEU A 28 -0.21 2.40 4.22
CA LEU A 28 -1.44 3.10 3.90
C LEU A 28 -2.58 2.49 4.73
N TYR A 29 -3.38 3.34 5.36
CA TYR A 29 -4.57 2.90 6.06
C TYR A 29 -5.57 2.32 5.06
N LEU A 30 -6.09 1.13 5.34
CA LEU A 30 -7.12 0.47 4.57
C LEU A 30 -8.44 0.47 5.36
N PRO A 31 -9.39 1.35 5.02
CA PRO A 31 -10.71 1.37 5.63
C PRO A 31 -11.47 0.07 5.36
N SER A 32 -12.11 -0.49 6.40
CA SER A 32 -12.95 -1.68 6.26
C SER A 32 -14.05 -1.57 5.19
N PRO A 33 -14.70 -0.41 4.95
CA PRO A 33 -15.72 -0.29 3.92
C PRO A 33 -15.22 -0.50 2.48
N LEU A 34 -13.91 -0.42 2.25
CA LEU A 34 -13.33 -0.72 0.93
C LEU A 34 -13.17 -2.22 0.68
N LEU A 35 -13.35 -3.07 1.70
CA LEU A 35 -13.16 -4.52 1.58
C LEU A 35 -14.48 -5.25 1.35
N HIS A 36 -14.38 -6.34 0.58
CA HIS A 36 -15.44 -7.32 0.39
C HIS A 36 -15.15 -8.59 1.19
N VAL A 37 -16.19 -9.28 1.64
CA VAL A 37 -16.05 -10.64 2.15
C VAL A 37 -15.62 -11.54 0.98
N GLY A 38 -14.49 -12.22 1.13
CA GLY A 38 -13.92 -13.07 0.09
C GLY A 38 -12.80 -12.36 -0.69
N ARG A 39 -12.93 -12.31 -2.02
CA ARG A 39 -11.88 -11.80 -2.91
C ARG A 39 -11.87 -10.28 -2.95
N ASN A 40 -10.68 -9.71 -2.83
CA ASN A 40 -10.41 -8.28 -2.98
C ASN A 40 -9.33 -8.11 -4.04
N GLU A 41 -9.50 -7.10 -4.90
CA GLU A 41 -8.52 -6.73 -5.90
C GLU A 41 -7.57 -5.69 -5.32
N ILE A 42 -6.28 -5.90 -5.58
CA ILE A 42 -5.21 -4.99 -5.18
C ILE A 42 -4.38 -4.71 -6.42
N ILE A 43 -4.31 -3.45 -6.81
CA ILE A 43 -3.49 -2.99 -7.92
C ILE A 43 -2.47 -2.00 -7.38
N ILE A 44 -1.22 -2.16 -7.80
CA ILE A 44 -0.11 -1.29 -7.41
C ILE A 44 0.52 -0.76 -8.67
N PHE A 45 0.53 0.56 -8.81
CA PHE A 45 1.32 1.22 -9.83
C PHE A 45 2.62 1.69 -9.19
N GLU A 46 3.71 0.98 -9.49
CA GLU A 46 5.06 1.26 -9.02
C GLU A 46 5.86 1.98 -10.12
N HIS A 47 6.55 3.06 -9.78
CA HIS A 47 7.36 3.81 -10.75
C HIS A 47 8.73 3.17 -11.01
N TYR A 48 9.21 2.31 -10.11
CA TYR A 48 10.51 1.65 -10.17
C TYR A 48 10.33 0.12 -10.32
N GLU A 49 11.04 -0.66 -9.51
CA GLU A 49 10.92 -2.11 -9.49
C GLU A 49 9.79 -2.57 -8.57
N ALA A 50 8.91 -3.42 -9.10
CA ALA A 50 7.84 -4.03 -8.34
C ALA A 50 8.41 -5.05 -7.35
N SER A 51 7.84 -5.09 -6.14
CA SER A 51 8.14 -6.13 -5.15
C SER A 51 7.16 -7.30 -5.32
N ASP A 52 7.61 -8.52 -5.00
CA ASP A 52 6.80 -9.74 -5.19
C ASP A 52 5.64 -9.87 -4.21
N SER A 53 5.64 -9.09 -3.12
CA SER A 53 4.62 -9.18 -2.08
C SER A 53 4.29 -7.85 -1.40
N ILE A 54 3.11 -7.84 -0.77
CA ILE A 54 2.68 -6.83 0.21
C ILE A 54 2.30 -7.52 1.52
N ARG A 55 2.31 -6.76 2.62
CA ARG A 55 1.90 -7.24 3.95
C ARG A 55 0.91 -6.27 4.57
N PHE A 56 -0.12 -6.82 5.21
CA PHE A 56 -1.06 -6.08 6.03
C PHE A 56 -0.60 -6.09 7.49
N THR A 57 -0.94 -5.04 8.22
CA THR A 57 -0.60 -4.86 9.64
C THR A 57 -1.71 -4.08 10.33
N SER A 58 -1.90 -4.32 11.63
CA SER A 58 -2.79 -3.52 12.48
C SER A 58 -2.18 -2.18 12.89
N ASP A 59 -0.85 -2.08 12.85
CA ASP A 59 -0.11 -0.91 13.34
C ASP A 59 0.29 0.04 12.21
N GLN A 60 0.30 1.34 12.51
CA GLN A 60 0.93 2.32 11.64
C GLN A 60 2.46 2.20 11.72
N ILE A 61 3.13 2.30 10.58
CA ILE A 61 4.58 2.20 10.47
C ILE A 61 5.12 3.54 9.98
N TRP A 62 6.03 4.11 10.77
CA TRP A 62 6.71 5.37 10.50
C TRP A 62 8.22 5.16 10.50
N GLU A 63 8.86 5.26 9.33
CA GLU A 63 10.31 5.09 9.16
C GLU A 63 10.79 5.99 8.01
N THR A 64 12.00 6.50 8.11
CA THR A 64 12.71 7.26 7.06
C THR A 64 13.95 6.47 6.67
N ILE A 65 14.40 6.61 5.41
CA ILE A 65 15.67 6.03 4.94
C ILE A 65 16.85 6.81 5.51
#